data_AF-A0A432GG28-F1
#
_entry.id   AF-A0A432GG28-F1
#
_cell.length_a   1.000
_cell.length_b   1.000
_cell.length_c   1.000
_cell.angle_alpha   90.00
_cell.angle_beta   90.00
_cell.angle_gamma   90.00
#
_symmetry.space_group_name_H-M   'P 1'
#
loop_
_entity.id
_entity.type
_entity.pdbx_description
1 polymer ?
#
loop_
_entity_poly.entity_id
_entity_poly.type
_entity_poly.pdbx_seq_one_letter_code
_entity_poly.pdbx_strand_id
1 'polypeptide(L)'
;MIQALGRQYVRFFNQQNQRSGTLWEGRYRSCLVQPAKYLLQVCRYIELNPVRLSLVSHAGDYNWSSFQLNAKGKPSALCKPHAEYLKLGETKEERTEKYLAYCEQSTNEELLKEIRDSINKGLAIGDESFKMEVEKMTGRRVRQLKSGRPLGWRKPK
;
A
#
# COMPACT_ATOMS: atom_id res chain seq x y z
N MET A 1 12.03 -5.81 11.69
CA MET A 1 11.00 -6.77 11.24
C MET A 1 11.19 -7.20 9.78
N ILE A 2 10.92 -6.36 8.77
CA ILE A 2 10.98 -6.77 7.34
C ILE A 2 12.35 -7.29 6.88
N GLN A 3 13.44 -6.65 7.30
CA GLN A 3 14.79 -7.12 6.93
C GLN A 3 15.10 -8.53 7.44
N ALA A 4 14.63 -8.87 8.65
CA ALA A 4 14.85 -10.20 9.22
C ALA A 4 14.06 -11.26 8.46
N LEU A 5 12.78 -10.99 8.18
CA LEU A 5 11.92 -11.85 7.37
C LEU A 5 12.52 -12.09 5.97
N GLY A 6 12.93 -11.01 5.29
CA GLY A 6 13.54 -11.11 3.96
C GLY A 6 14.82 -11.95 3.96
N ARG A 7 15.69 -11.79 4.95
CA ARG A 7 16.93 -12.60 5.08
C ARG A 7 16.64 -14.08 5.35
N GLN A 8 15.70 -14.37 6.25
CA GLN A 8 15.33 -15.75 6.57
C GLN A 8 14.73 -16.46 5.34
N TYR A 9 13.81 -15.80 4.64
CA TYR A 9 13.16 -16.38 3.47
C TYR A 9 14.13 -16.61 2.30
N VAL A 10 15.02 -15.64 2.02
CA VAL A 10 16.04 -15.80 0.97
C VAL A 10 16.94 -17.00 1.23
N ARG A 11 17.41 -17.16 2.48
CA ARG A 11 18.23 -18.32 2.85
C ARG A 11 17.47 -19.63 2.65
N PHE A 12 16.23 -19.70 3.13
CA PHE A 12 15.38 -20.89 2.98
C PHE A 12 15.17 -21.25 1.50
N PHE A 13 14.71 -20.30 0.68
CA PHE A 13 14.42 -20.54 -0.72
C PHE A 13 15.67 -20.95 -1.52
N ASN A 14 16.80 -20.26 -1.30
CA ASN A 14 18.06 -20.57 -1.98
C ASN A 14 18.54 -21.99 -1.64
N GLN A 15 18.44 -22.41 -0.37
CA GLN A 15 18.79 -23.76 0.04
C GLN A 15 17.90 -24.81 -0.62
N GLN A 16 16.59 -24.58 -0.67
CA GLN A 16 15.64 -25.50 -1.29
C GLN A 16 15.83 -25.64 -2.81
N ASN A 17 16.23 -24.55 -3.49
CA ASN A 17 16.35 -24.51 -4.95
C ASN A 17 17.80 -24.64 -5.45
N GLN A 18 18.77 -24.93 -4.57
CA GLN A 18 20.20 -24.97 -4.91
C GLN A 18 20.70 -23.70 -5.63
N ARG A 19 20.16 -22.54 -5.22
CA ARG A 19 20.51 -21.22 -5.77
C ARG A 19 21.34 -20.43 -4.77
N SER A 20 21.98 -19.37 -5.27
CA SER A 20 22.63 -18.34 -4.47
C SER A 20 22.23 -16.95 -4.97
N GLY A 21 22.54 -15.92 -4.17
CA GLY A 21 22.23 -14.53 -4.51
C GLY A 21 20.91 -13.99 -3.94
N THR A 22 20.53 -12.79 -4.37
CA THR A 22 19.31 -12.09 -3.93
C THR A 22 18.06 -12.61 -4.65
N LEU A 23 16.94 -12.66 -3.95
CA LEU A 23 15.61 -12.88 -4.54
C LEU A 23 14.82 -11.59 -4.74
N TRP A 24 15.21 -10.53 -4.05
CA TRP A 24 14.50 -9.26 -4.07
C TRP A 24 15.17 -8.31 -5.06
N GLU A 25 14.35 -7.64 -5.88
CA GLU A 25 14.80 -6.64 -6.85
C GLU A 25 15.35 -5.37 -6.18
N GLY A 26 14.91 -5.07 -4.96
CA GLY A 26 15.36 -3.87 -4.25
C GLY A 26 14.97 -3.82 -2.78
N ARG A 27 15.20 -2.66 -2.17
CA ARG A 27 14.84 -2.39 -0.77
C ARG A 27 13.33 -2.28 -0.61
N TYR A 28 12.84 -2.78 0.52
CA TYR A 28 11.45 -2.56 0.96
C TYR A 28 11.12 -1.07 1.02
N ARG A 29 9.91 -0.72 0.57
CA ARG A 29 9.37 0.65 0.57
C ARG A 29 8.12 0.69 1.44
N SER A 30 7.89 1.81 2.09
CA SER A 30 6.70 2.07 2.90
C SER A 30 6.34 3.55 2.88
N CYS A 31 5.05 3.85 2.89
CA CYS A 31 4.52 5.19 3.05
C CYS A 31 3.48 5.19 4.18
N LEU A 32 3.33 6.33 4.86
CA LEU A 32 2.24 6.53 5.81
C LEU A 32 0.96 6.84 5.05
N VAL A 33 -0.17 6.34 5.56
CA VAL A 33 -1.49 6.51 4.94
C VAL A 33 -2.45 7.06 5.97
N GLN A 34 -3.11 8.18 5.66
CA GLN A 34 -4.18 8.73 6.49
C GLN A 34 -5.41 7.80 6.45
N PRO A 35 -5.84 7.23 7.59
CA PRO A 35 -6.80 6.14 7.55
C PRO A 35 -8.17 6.50 6.95
N ALA A 36 -8.84 7.50 7.52
CA ALA A 36 -10.26 7.79 7.27
C ALA A 36 -10.63 7.98 5.79
N LYS A 37 -9.72 8.55 5.00
CA LYS A 37 -9.98 8.87 3.59
C LYS A 37 -9.22 7.96 2.62
N TYR A 38 -8.01 7.54 2.96
CA TYR A 38 -7.09 6.93 1.98
C TYR A 38 -6.84 5.45 2.22
N LEU A 39 -7.15 4.88 3.40
CA LEU A 39 -6.82 3.48 3.67
C LEU A 39 -7.53 2.52 2.71
N LEU A 40 -8.86 2.62 2.59
CA LEU A 40 -9.63 1.69 1.75
C LEU A 40 -9.26 1.86 0.27
N GLN A 41 -8.90 3.07 -0.15
CA GLN A 41 -8.37 3.35 -1.48
C GLN A 41 -7.05 2.60 -1.74
N VAL A 42 -6.11 2.65 -0.78
CA VAL A 42 -4.84 1.91 -0.85
C VAL A 42 -5.07 0.40 -0.81
N CYS A 43 -5.98 -0.08 0.05
CA CYS A 43 -6.35 -1.50 0.06
C CYS A 43 -6.88 -1.93 -1.32
N ARG A 44 -7.83 -1.19 -1.89
CA ARG A 44 -8.36 -1.46 -3.23
C ARG A 44 -7.27 -1.44 -4.31
N TYR A 45 -6.33 -0.50 -4.24
CA TYR A 45 -5.15 -0.51 -5.13
C TYR A 45 -4.38 -1.83 -5.05
N ILE A 46 -4.17 -2.35 -3.83
CA ILE A 46 -3.49 -3.62 -3.60
C ILE A 46 -4.30 -4.79 -4.17
N GLU A 47 -5.61 -4.85 -3.88
CA GLU A 47 -6.48 -5.95 -4.34
C GLU A 47 -6.59 -6.00 -5.87
N LEU A 48 -6.53 -4.86 -6.55
CA LEU A 48 -6.62 -4.78 -8.01
C LEU A 48 -5.27 -4.96 -8.72
N ASN A 49 -4.15 -5.09 -7.99
CA ASN A 49 -2.84 -5.32 -8.61
C ASN A 49 -2.77 -6.58 -9.49
N PRO A 50 -3.29 -7.74 -9.08
CA PRO A 50 -3.30 -8.94 -9.92
C PRO A 50 -4.04 -8.74 -11.26
N VAL A 51 -5.15 -7.99 -11.25
CA VAL A 51 -5.91 -7.65 -12.46
C VAL A 51 -5.11 -6.70 -13.34
N ARG A 52 -4.51 -5.65 -12.75
CA ARG A 52 -3.67 -4.67 -13.46
C ARG A 52 -2.42 -5.28 -14.09
N LEU A 53 -1.89 -6.35 -13.51
CA LEU A 53 -0.76 -7.11 -14.03
C LEU A 53 -1.21 -8.24 -14.99
N SER A 54 -2.50 -8.32 -15.31
CA SER A 54 -3.09 -9.33 -16.18
C SER A 54 -2.84 -10.78 -15.72
N LEU A 55 -2.68 -10.98 -14.41
CA LEU A 55 -2.54 -12.33 -13.81
C LEU A 55 -3.89 -13.03 -13.70
N VAL A 56 -4.96 -12.26 -13.54
CA VAL A 56 -6.35 -12.73 -13.41
C VAL A 56 -7.30 -11.71 -14.03
N SER A 57 -8.49 -12.15 -14.44
CA SER A 57 -9.56 -11.26 -14.95
C SER A 57 -10.29 -10.51 -13.84
N HIS A 58 -10.41 -11.13 -12.65
CA HIS A 58 -11.12 -10.55 -11.52
C HIS A 58 -10.30 -10.70 -10.23
N ALA A 59 -10.34 -9.69 -9.34
CA ALA A 59 -9.55 -9.69 -8.10
C ALA A 59 -9.87 -10.91 -7.20
N GLY A 60 -11.12 -11.37 -7.25
CA GLY A 60 -11.58 -12.57 -6.56
C GLY A 60 -10.93 -13.87 -7.00
N ASP A 61 -10.29 -13.92 -8.17
CA ASP A 61 -9.64 -15.12 -8.69
C ASP A 61 -8.20 -15.25 -8.18
N TYR A 62 -7.65 -14.18 -7.62
CA TYR A 62 -6.33 -14.19 -7.00
C TYR A 62 -6.42 -14.55 -5.52
N ASN A 63 -6.13 -15.82 -5.20
CA ASN A 63 -6.28 -16.38 -3.85
C ASN A 63 -5.29 -15.80 -2.82
N TRP A 64 -4.15 -15.25 -3.26
CA TRP A 64 -3.10 -14.74 -2.37
C TRP A 64 -3.25 -13.25 -2.07
N SER A 65 -4.48 -12.84 -1.73
CA SER A 65 -4.82 -11.45 -1.40
C SER A 65 -5.84 -11.36 -0.26
N SER A 66 -5.91 -10.20 0.39
CA SER A 66 -6.93 -9.94 1.41
C SER A 66 -8.33 -9.76 0.82
N PHE A 67 -8.50 -9.70 -0.51
CA PHE A 67 -9.79 -9.69 -1.18
C PHE A 67 -10.65 -10.90 -0.75
N GLN A 68 -10.01 -12.05 -0.56
CA GLN A 68 -10.68 -13.27 -0.10
C GLN A 68 -11.33 -13.09 1.28
N LEU A 69 -10.71 -12.29 2.16
CA LEU A 69 -11.21 -11.96 3.49
C LEU A 69 -12.24 -10.83 3.43
N ASN A 70 -11.86 -9.71 2.80
CA ASN A 70 -12.59 -8.46 2.89
C ASN A 70 -13.80 -8.41 1.95
N ALA A 71 -13.73 -9.03 0.76
CA ALA A 71 -14.83 -9.05 -0.21
C ALA A 71 -15.58 -10.40 -0.20
N LYS A 72 -14.88 -11.52 0.01
CA LYS A 72 -15.49 -12.87 0.03
C LYS A 72 -15.76 -13.43 1.43
N GLY A 73 -15.36 -12.72 2.49
CA GLY A 73 -15.65 -13.13 3.88
C GLY A 73 -14.93 -14.39 4.37
N LYS A 74 -13.88 -14.87 3.68
CA LYS A 74 -13.13 -16.07 4.12
C LYS A 74 -12.41 -15.79 5.44
N PRO A 75 -12.46 -16.70 6.42
CA PRO A 75 -11.75 -16.51 7.70
C PRO A 75 -10.23 -16.52 7.50
N SER A 76 -9.51 -15.75 8.30
CA SER A 76 -8.05 -15.76 8.33
C SER A 76 -7.55 -15.47 9.75
N ALA A 77 -6.61 -16.28 10.22
CA ALA A 77 -5.91 -16.03 11.49
C ALA A 77 -4.79 -14.98 11.36
N LEU A 78 -4.43 -14.60 10.13
CA LEU A 78 -3.29 -13.74 9.84
C LEU A 78 -3.65 -12.26 9.79
N CYS A 79 -4.93 -11.94 9.56
CA CYS A 79 -5.38 -10.58 9.28
C CYS A 79 -6.39 -10.12 10.33
N LYS A 80 -6.15 -8.95 10.91
CA LYS A 80 -7.10 -8.26 11.78
C LYS A 80 -7.78 -7.15 10.97
N PRO A 81 -9.12 -7.05 11.00
CA PRO A 81 -9.82 -5.98 10.28
C PRO A 81 -9.46 -4.62 10.87
N HIS A 82 -9.19 -3.65 9.99
CA HIS A 82 -8.93 -2.27 10.39
C HIS A 82 -10.23 -1.53 10.73
N ALA A 83 -10.17 -0.53 11.61
CA ALA A 83 -11.33 0.27 12.02
C ALA A 83 -12.13 0.85 10.83
N GLU A 84 -11.44 1.43 9.83
CA GLU A 84 -12.11 1.93 8.60
C GLU A 84 -12.86 0.85 7.81
N TYR A 85 -12.40 -0.40 7.82
CA TYR A 85 -13.16 -1.51 7.21
C TYR A 85 -14.37 -1.86 8.08
N LEU A 86 -14.22 -1.86 9.40
CA LEU A 86 -15.31 -2.12 10.33
C LEU A 86 -16.44 -1.09 10.21
N LYS A 87 -16.10 0.18 9.92
CA LYS A 87 -17.08 1.26 9.69
C LYS A 87 -17.95 1.04 8.45
N LEU A 88 -17.61 0.12 7.54
CA LEU A 88 -18.42 -0.14 6.35
C LEU A 88 -19.80 -0.70 6.73
N GLY A 89 -19.93 -1.49 7.78
CA GLY A 89 -21.20 -2.09 8.17
C GLY A 89 -21.13 -2.79 9.52
N GLU A 90 -22.28 -3.03 10.12
CA GLU A 90 -22.39 -3.61 11.46
C GLU A 90 -22.14 -5.10 11.44
N THR A 91 -22.65 -5.77 10.41
CA THR A 91 -22.49 -7.21 10.18
C THR A 91 -21.31 -7.52 9.28
N LYS A 92 -20.86 -8.78 9.30
CA LYS A 92 -19.76 -9.22 8.42
C LYS A 92 -20.21 -9.16 6.96
N GLU A 93 -21.46 -9.54 6.72
CA GLU A 93 -22.12 -9.64 5.43
C GLU A 93 -22.21 -8.26 4.78
N GLU A 94 -22.69 -7.24 5.51
CA GLU A 94 -22.73 -5.85 5.03
C GLU A 94 -21.35 -5.32 4.66
N ARG A 95 -20.33 -5.62 5.49
CA ARG A 95 -18.95 -5.18 5.22
C ARG A 95 -18.41 -5.82 3.94
N THR A 96 -18.65 -7.12 3.76
CA THR A 96 -18.19 -7.83 2.56
C THR A 96 -18.86 -7.32 1.29
N GLU A 97 -20.17 -7.08 1.34
CA GLU A 97 -20.94 -6.56 0.21
C GLU A 97 -20.48 -5.14 -0.16
N LYS A 98 -20.41 -4.23 0.82
CA LYS A 98 -19.97 -2.85 0.59
C LYS A 98 -18.53 -2.78 0.11
N TYR A 99 -17.65 -3.64 0.64
CA TYR A 99 -16.25 -3.69 0.21
C TYR A 99 -16.09 -4.25 -1.21
N LEU A 100 -16.87 -5.28 -1.57
CA LEU A 100 -16.92 -5.81 -2.94
C LEU A 100 -17.37 -4.73 -3.92
N ALA A 101 -18.53 -4.10 -3.65
CA ALA A 101 -19.06 -3.02 -4.47
C ALA A 101 -18.05 -1.86 -4.61
N TYR A 102 -17.35 -1.52 -3.54
CA TYR A 102 -16.29 -0.50 -3.56
C TYR A 102 -15.12 -0.87 -4.48
N CYS A 103 -14.73 -2.14 -4.53
CA CYS A 103 -13.66 -2.63 -5.40
C CYS A 103 -14.04 -2.61 -6.89
N GLU A 104 -15.32 -2.85 -7.20
CA GLU A 104 -15.88 -2.91 -8.56
C GLU A 104 -16.14 -1.53 -9.19
N GLN A 105 -16.10 -0.46 -8.41
CA GLN A 105 -16.20 0.91 -8.93
C GLN A 105 -15.09 1.22 -9.94
N SER A 106 -15.23 2.31 -10.71
CA SER A 106 -14.15 2.79 -11.57
C SER A 106 -12.96 3.28 -10.74
N THR A 107 -11.75 3.18 -11.29
CA THR A 107 -10.52 3.55 -10.59
C THR A 107 -10.12 4.98 -10.95
N ASN A 108 -9.70 5.77 -9.96
CA ASN A 108 -9.15 7.09 -10.19
C ASN A 108 -7.64 6.99 -10.51
N GLU A 109 -7.27 7.22 -11.77
CA GLU A 109 -5.88 7.13 -12.24
C GLU A 109 -4.93 8.12 -11.55
N GLU A 110 -5.39 9.32 -11.20
CA GLU A 110 -4.57 10.32 -10.48
C GLU A 110 -4.19 9.81 -9.10
N LEU A 111 -5.13 9.19 -8.41
CA LEU A 111 -4.91 8.58 -7.10
C LEU A 111 -3.96 7.37 -7.19
N LEU A 112 -4.08 6.52 -8.21
CA LEU A 112 -3.13 5.43 -8.41
C LEU A 112 -1.70 5.95 -8.61
N LYS A 113 -1.58 7.05 -9.37
CA LYS A 113 -0.32 7.73 -9.56
C LYS A 113 0.22 8.30 -8.25
N GLU A 114 -0.63 8.93 -7.43
CA GLU A 114 -0.25 9.44 -6.11
C GLU A 114 0.24 8.32 -5.18
N ILE A 115 -0.45 7.18 -5.13
CA ILE A 115 -0.05 6.02 -4.32
C ILE A 115 1.35 5.55 -4.73
N ARG A 116 1.58 5.36 -6.03
CA ARG A 116 2.87 4.91 -6.59
C ARG A 116 3.98 5.90 -6.33
N ASP A 117 3.74 7.19 -6.60
CA ASP A 117 4.71 8.25 -6.39
C ASP A 117 5.09 8.36 -4.91
N SER A 118 4.10 8.24 -4.02
CA SER A 118 4.31 8.33 -2.57
C SER A 118 5.15 7.18 -2.03
N ILE A 119 4.85 5.94 -2.43
CA ILE A 119 5.64 4.76 -2.06
C ILE A 119 7.09 4.88 -2.57
N ASN A 120 7.28 5.33 -3.81
CA ASN A 120 8.59 5.38 -4.44
C ASN A 120 9.47 6.51 -3.90
N LYS A 121 8.88 7.64 -3.53
CA LYS A 121 9.58 8.82 -3.01
C LYS A 121 9.62 8.89 -1.49
N GLY A 122 8.97 7.96 -0.78
CA GLY A 122 8.88 7.95 0.68
C GLY A 122 8.01 9.09 1.24
N LEU A 123 6.97 9.48 0.51
CA LEU A 123 6.01 10.50 0.91
C LEU A 123 4.82 9.87 1.64
N ALA A 124 4.02 10.69 2.32
CA ALA A 124 2.78 10.25 2.94
C ALA A 124 1.59 10.42 1.97
N ILE A 125 0.62 9.52 2.06
CA ILE A 125 -0.67 9.57 1.37
C ILE A 125 -1.69 10.12 2.36
N GLY A 126 -2.27 11.28 2.06
CA GLY A 126 -3.11 12.01 2.99
C GLY A 126 -3.38 13.43 2.53
N ASP A 127 -4.29 14.12 3.22
CA ASP A 127 -4.43 15.57 3.07
C ASP A 127 -3.19 16.32 3.62
N GLU A 128 -3.12 17.62 3.31
CA GLU A 128 -1.99 18.45 3.74
C GLU A 128 -1.88 18.56 5.27
N SER A 129 -3.01 18.57 6.00
CA SER A 129 -3.01 18.57 7.47
C SER A 129 -2.31 17.34 8.03
N PHE A 130 -2.64 16.15 7.53
CA PHE A 130 -2.01 14.90 7.92
C PHE A 130 -0.53 14.90 7.58
N LYS A 131 -0.16 15.35 6.38
CA LYS A 131 1.25 15.43 5.98
C LYS A 131 2.04 16.37 6.89
N MET A 132 1.50 17.55 7.22
CA MET A 132 2.14 18.49 8.16
C MET A 132 2.31 17.89 9.55
N GLU A 133 1.29 17.20 10.07
CA GLU A 133 1.35 16.52 11.36
C GLU A 133 2.44 15.44 11.37
N VAL A 134 2.51 14.61 10.33
CA VAL A 134 3.54 13.57 10.18
C VAL A 134 4.94 14.17 10.14
N GLU A 135 5.15 15.27 9.41
CA GLU A 135 6.46 15.94 9.37
C GLU A 135 6.83 16.48 10.76
N LYS A 136 5.88 17.09 11.47
CA LYS A 136 6.07 17.60 12.84
C LYS A 136 6.44 16.48 13.81
N MET A 137 5.77 15.33 13.74
CA MET A 137 6.00 14.20 14.64
C MET A 137 7.32 13.47 14.36
N THR A 138 7.67 13.30 13.08
CA THR A 138 8.79 12.44 12.68
C THR A 138 10.09 13.22 12.45
N GLY A 139 10.02 14.55 12.29
CA GLY A 139 11.12 15.38 11.81
C GLY A 139 11.56 15.05 10.38
N ARG A 140 10.83 14.18 9.68
CA ARG A 140 11.13 13.76 8.31
C ARG A 140 10.16 14.40 7.36
N ARG A 141 10.69 14.85 6.22
CA ARG A 141 9.87 15.34 5.13
C ARG A 141 9.06 14.20 4.52
N VAL A 142 7.74 14.39 4.41
CA VAL A 142 6.81 13.46 3.76
C VAL A 142 5.98 14.12 2.66
N ARG A 143 6.28 15.39 2.32
CA ARG A 143 5.70 16.13 1.20
C ARG A 143 6.66 16.28 0.03
N GLN A 144 6.10 16.39 -1.18
CA GLN A 144 6.89 16.70 -2.38
C GLN A 144 7.18 18.21 -2.43
N LEU A 145 8.45 18.58 -2.61
CA LEU A 145 8.84 19.97 -2.89
C LEU A 145 8.89 20.22 -4.40
N LYS A 146 8.89 21.50 -4.79
CA LYS A 146 9.25 21.89 -6.15
C LYS A 146 10.63 21.32 -6.48
N SER A 147 10.71 20.59 -7.59
CA SER A 147 11.99 20.06 -8.09
C SER A 147 12.89 21.23 -8.49
N GLY A 148 14.18 21.13 -8.18
CA GLY A 148 15.18 22.14 -8.50
C GLY A 148 16.01 22.58 -7.29
N ARG A 149 17.11 23.28 -7.55
CA ARG A 149 17.89 23.91 -6.49
C ARG A 149 17.07 25.03 -5.85
N PRO A 150 17.16 25.23 -4.52
CA PRO A 150 16.52 26.37 -3.87
C PRO A 150 16.91 27.69 -4.55
N LEU A 151 15.95 28.62 -4.66
CA LEU A 151 16.26 29.98 -5.09
C LEU A 151 17.36 30.54 -4.18
N GLY A 152 18.41 31.11 -4.78
CA GLY A 152 19.56 31.65 -4.04
C GLY A 152 20.67 30.64 -3.69
N TRP A 153 20.63 29.40 -4.18
CA TRP A 153 21.72 28.43 -3.96
C TRP A 153 23.09 28.89 -4.51
N ARG A 154 23.10 29.70 -5.59
CA ARG A 154 24.36 30.27 -6.12
C ARG A 154 24.77 31.43 -5.22
N LYS A 155 25.95 31.35 -4.61
CA LYS A 155 26.59 32.51 -3.98
C LYS A 155 26.81 33.59 -5.06
N PRO A 156 26.55 34.87 -4.77
CA PRO A 156 26.92 35.95 -5.68
C PRO A 156 28.43 35.89 -5.94
N LYS A 157 28.83 36.22 -7.16
CA LYS A 157 30.24 36.39 -7.54
C LYS A 157 30.83 37.61 -6.88
#